data_AF-A0A128FLL3-F1
#
_entry.id   AF-A0A128FLL3-F1
#
_cell.length_a   1.000
_cell.length_b   1.000
_cell.length_c   1.000
_cell.angle_alpha   90.00
_cell.angle_beta   90.00
_cell.angle_gamma   90.00
#
_symmetry.space_group_name_H-M   'P 1'
#
loop_
_entity.id
_entity.type
_entity.pdbx_description
1 polymer ?
#
loop_
_entity_poly.entity_id
_entity_poly.type
_entity_poly.pdbx_seq_one_letter_code
_entity_poly.pdbx_strand_id
1 'polypeptide(L)'
;MPNTFLPEFSNGSIMDIGYYCLGSAIELFGEPKSVQAQAHLLETGVDGNGSVILGYDGFDVLLLHSKTSDSYLPSEIQGEGAALHVEMISTCNRITRINRGGQTQDLSIEQHANRMFYEAQKFADQIQNKTIDERCKLRSLTVSKLLTEIRRQTGVIFPTDNL
;
A
#
# COMPACT_ATOMS: atom_id res chain seq x y z
N MET A 1 -16.99 -14.02 14.26
CA MET A 1 -15.94 -13.10 13.77
C MET A 1 -16.33 -12.60 12.39
N PRO A 2 -16.03 -11.34 12.02
CA PRO A 2 -16.25 -10.81 10.67
C PRO A 2 -15.49 -11.60 9.58
N ASN A 3 -16.03 -11.62 8.35
CA ASN A 3 -15.42 -12.31 7.20
C ASN A 3 -13.99 -11.85 6.88
N THR A 4 -13.64 -10.61 7.24
CA THR A 4 -12.33 -10.00 7.00
C THR A 4 -11.17 -10.66 7.77
N PHE A 5 -11.47 -11.59 8.68
CA PHE A 5 -10.48 -12.32 9.49
C PHE A 5 -10.42 -13.82 9.19
N LEU A 6 -11.10 -14.30 8.15
CA LEU A 6 -11.11 -15.73 7.80
C LEU A 6 -10.09 -16.01 6.67
N PRO A 7 -9.18 -16.98 6.85
CA PRO A 7 -8.22 -17.40 5.81
C PRO A 7 -8.87 -17.88 4.52
N GLU A 8 -10.09 -18.41 4.61
CA GLU A 8 -10.89 -18.89 3.47
C GLU A 8 -11.20 -17.78 2.44
N PHE A 9 -11.16 -16.51 2.86
CA PHE A 9 -11.37 -15.35 2.00
C PHE A 9 -10.06 -14.62 1.64
N SER A 10 -8.91 -15.27 1.86
CA SER A 10 -7.58 -14.72 1.54
C SER A 10 -7.36 -13.30 2.10
N ASN A 11 -7.84 -13.09 3.32
CA ASN A 11 -7.88 -11.78 3.97
C ASN A 11 -6.82 -11.67 5.08
N GLY A 12 -6.72 -10.49 5.68
CA GLY A 12 -5.67 -10.11 6.63
C GLY A 12 -5.41 -8.61 6.54
N SER A 13 -4.72 -8.02 7.49
CA SER A 13 -4.47 -6.59 7.47
C SER A 13 -3.55 -6.19 6.30
N ILE A 14 -2.56 -7.00 5.95
CA ILE A 14 -1.66 -6.76 4.81
C ILE A 14 -2.37 -6.89 3.46
N MET A 15 -3.28 -7.87 3.32
CA MET A 15 -3.97 -8.14 2.04
C MET A 15 -5.07 -7.12 1.71
N ASP A 16 -5.65 -6.49 2.73
CA ASP A 16 -6.80 -5.59 2.57
C ASP A 16 -6.36 -4.13 2.62
N ILE A 17 -5.88 -3.66 3.77
CA ILE A 17 -5.54 -2.25 3.98
C ILE A 17 -4.04 -1.96 3.76
N GLY A 18 -3.16 -2.91 4.10
CA GLY A 18 -1.72 -2.80 3.87
C GLY A 18 -1.37 -2.82 2.37
N TYR A 19 -2.26 -3.39 1.54
CA TYR A 19 -2.17 -3.35 0.09
C TYR A 19 -2.02 -1.92 -0.44
N TYR A 20 -2.79 -0.97 0.10
CA TYR A 20 -2.71 0.41 -0.37
C TYR A 20 -1.35 1.05 -0.10
N CYS A 21 -0.77 0.80 1.08
CA CYS A 21 0.56 1.28 1.42
C CYS A 21 1.63 0.66 0.52
N LEU A 22 1.58 -0.66 0.33
CA LEU A 22 2.52 -1.37 -0.53
C LEU A 22 2.38 -0.95 -1.98
N GLY A 23 1.16 -0.94 -2.53
CA GLY A 23 0.87 -0.55 -3.89
C GLY A 23 1.29 0.89 -4.20
N SER A 24 1.13 1.82 -3.26
CA SER A 24 1.61 3.20 -3.42
C SER A 24 3.14 3.28 -3.39
N ALA A 25 3.82 2.52 -2.52
CA ALA A 25 5.28 2.47 -2.51
C ALA A 25 5.83 1.94 -3.85
N ILE A 26 5.24 0.88 -4.41
CA ILE A 26 5.68 0.32 -5.70
C ILE A 26 5.37 1.27 -6.87
N GLU A 27 4.25 2.00 -6.83
CA GLU A 27 3.96 3.02 -7.85
C GLU A 27 4.99 4.16 -7.83
N LEU A 28 5.39 4.61 -6.64
CA LEU A 28 6.29 5.76 -6.49
C LEU A 28 7.77 5.40 -6.68
N PHE A 29 8.20 4.25 -6.18
CA PHE A 29 9.63 3.91 -6.04
C PHE A 29 10.03 2.63 -6.79
N GLY A 30 9.08 1.90 -7.37
CA GLY A 30 9.34 0.64 -8.05
C GLY A 30 9.60 -0.54 -7.11
N GLU A 31 10.18 -1.61 -7.66
CA GLU A 31 10.49 -2.84 -6.91
C GLU A 31 11.64 -2.62 -5.92
N PRO A 32 11.47 -2.96 -4.62
CA PRO A 32 12.51 -2.80 -3.61
C PRO A 32 13.61 -3.86 -3.76
N LYS A 33 14.78 -3.57 -3.20
CA LYS A 33 15.93 -4.51 -3.14
C LYS A 33 15.80 -5.55 -2.05
N SER A 34 15.06 -5.24 -0.98
CA SER A 34 14.84 -6.14 0.14
C SER A 34 13.48 -5.88 0.79
N VAL A 35 12.95 -6.91 1.45
CA VAL A 35 11.71 -6.85 2.23
C VAL A 35 11.93 -7.56 3.56
N GLN A 36 11.54 -6.89 4.64
CA GLN A 36 11.45 -7.45 5.97
C GLN A 36 10.06 -7.17 6.55
N ALA A 37 9.38 -8.20 7.05
CA ALA A 37 8.03 -8.08 7.56
C ALA A 37 7.85 -8.80 8.89
N GLN A 38 7.00 -8.22 9.73
CA GLN A 38 6.53 -8.82 10.99
C GLN A 38 5.06 -8.50 11.18
N ALA A 39 4.32 -9.41 11.81
CA ALA A 39 2.90 -9.23 12.06
C ALA A 39 2.46 -9.92 13.35
N HIS A 40 1.37 -9.43 13.91
CA HIS A 40 0.64 -10.09 14.98
C HIS A 40 -0.53 -10.87 14.36
N LEU A 41 -0.44 -12.21 14.44
CA LEU A 41 -1.50 -13.08 13.97
C LEU A 41 -2.64 -13.15 14.98
N LEU A 42 -3.86 -13.21 14.45
CA LEU A 42 -5.07 -13.52 15.22
C LEU A 42 -5.20 -15.04 15.39
N GLU A 43 -6.09 -15.48 16.27
CA GLU A 43 -6.40 -16.91 16.46
C GLU A 43 -6.83 -17.61 15.16
N THR A 44 -7.37 -16.87 14.20
CA THR A 44 -7.78 -17.38 12.89
C THR A 44 -6.61 -17.65 11.94
N GLY A 45 -5.38 -17.22 12.28
CA GLY A 45 -4.18 -17.42 11.47
C GLY A 45 -3.90 -16.32 10.44
N VAL A 46 -4.78 -15.32 10.30
CA VAL A 46 -4.48 -14.12 9.51
C VAL A 46 -3.86 -13.03 10.39
N ASP A 47 -3.14 -12.10 9.77
CA ASP A 47 -2.57 -10.96 10.46
C ASP A 47 -3.65 -9.92 10.83
N GLY A 48 -3.65 -9.49 12.09
CA GLY A 48 -4.50 -8.39 12.57
C GLY A 48 -3.83 -7.03 12.37
N ASN A 49 -2.51 -6.96 12.53
CA ASN A 49 -1.68 -5.80 12.27
C ASN A 49 -0.22 -6.22 12.03
N GLY A 50 0.58 -5.34 11.44
CA GLY A 50 1.99 -5.59 11.18
C GLY A 50 2.73 -4.38 10.62
N SER A 51 4.02 -4.61 10.37
CA SER A 51 4.93 -3.64 9.77
C SER A 51 5.80 -4.29 8.71
N VAL A 52 6.05 -3.56 7.63
CA VAL A 52 6.92 -3.99 6.53
C VAL A 52 7.96 -2.90 6.26
N ILE A 53 9.22 -3.29 6.14
CA ILE A 53 10.32 -2.43 5.71
C ILE A 53 10.74 -2.85 4.30
N LEU A 54 10.66 -1.92 3.36
CA LEU A 54 11.15 -2.07 2.00
C LEU A 54 12.46 -1.30 1.84
N GLY A 55 13.53 -1.99 1.47
CA GLY A 55 14.84 -1.38 1.27
C GLY A 55 15.04 -0.92 -0.17
N TYR A 56 15.46 0.34 -0.36
CA TYR A 56 15.84 0.93 -1.64
C TYR A 56 17.28 1.47 -1.59
N ASP A 57 17.78 1.96 -2.73
CA ASP A 57 19.08 2.63 -2.74
C ASP A 57 19.02 3.99 -2.05
N GLY A 58 19.60 4.06 -0.85
CA GLY A 58 19.77 5.31 -0.10
C GLY A 58 18.58 5.69 0.78
N PHE A 59 17.51 4.89 0.84
CA PHE A 59 16.38 5.12 1.73
C PHE A 59 15.58 3.83 1.97
N ASP A 60 14.73 3.87 3.00
CA ASP A 60 13.79 2.80 3.34
C ASP A 60 12.35 3.32 3.31
N VAL A 61 11.41 2.41 3.06
CA VAL A 61 9.97 2.69 3.20
C VAL A 61 9.40 1.80 4.29
N LEU A 62 8.83 2.41 5.33
CA LEU A 62 8.12 1.72 6.41
C LEU A 62 6.62 1.74 6.15
N LEU A 63 6.01 0.57 6.07
CA LEU A 63 4.57 0.38 5.96
C LEU A 63 4.04 -0.09 7.33
N LEU A 64 2.98 0.55 7.81
CA LEU A 64 2.23 0.13 9.00
C LEU A 64 0.80 -0.17 8.57
N HIS A 65 0.27 -1.31 8.99
CA HIS A 65 -1.10 -1.73 8.66
C HIS A 65 -1.75 -2.38 9.89
N SER A 66 -3.02 -2.06 10.14
CA SER A 66 -3.74 -2.59 11.30
C SER A 66 -5.25 -2.56 11.12
N LYS A 67 -5.91 -3.68 11.38
CA LYS A 67 -7.36 -3.81 11.53
C LYS A 67 -7.81 -3.85 12.99
N THR A 68 -6.86 -3.84 13.91
CA THR A 68 -7.09 -3.94 15.36
C THR A 68 -6.84 -2.62 16.07
N SER A 69 -6.37 -1.60 15.36
CA SER A 69 -6.08 -0.27 15.89
C SER A 69 -6.15 0.77 14.77
N ASP A 70 -6.56 1.99 15.12
CA ASP A 70 -6.50 3.13 14.23
C ASP A 70 -5.12 3.82 14.28
N SER A 71 -4.69 4.34 13.14
CA SER A 71 -3.53 5.24 13.04
C SER A 71 -3.97 6.56 12.44
N TYR A 72 -3.51 7.66 13.04
CA TYR A 72 -3.73 9.02 12.55
C TYR A 72 -2.47 9.62 11.92
N LEU A 73 -1.42 8.81 11.76
CA LEU A 73 -0.18 9.26 11.12
C LEU A 73 -0.43 9.52 9.64
N PRO A 74 0.05 10.65 9.09
CA PRO A 74 0.10 10.83 7.64
C PRO A 74 1.13 9.86 7.04
N SER A 75 1.01 9.61 5.75
CA SER A 75 2.15 9.04 5.01
C SER A 75 3.15 10.14 4.75
N GLU A 76 4.41 9.92 5.12
CA GLU A 76 5.47 10.91 5.01
C GLU A 76 6.52 10.48 4.00
N ILE A 77 6.87 11.36 3.06
CA ILE A 77 8.01 11.21 2.17
C ILE A 77 9.04 12.27 2.56
N GLN A 78 10.18 11.84 3.08
CA GLN A 78 11.22 12.74 3.58
C GLN A 78 12.28 13.00 2.50
N GLY A 79 12.60 14.27 2.28
CA GLY A 79 13.71 14.70 1.43
C GLY A 79 14.60 15.71 2.14
N GLU A 80 15.74 16.03 1.53
CA GLU A 80 16.77 16.88 2.15
C GLU A 80 16.30 18.31 2.46
N GLY A 81 15.33 18.84 1.69
CA GLY A 81 14.82 20.20 1.82
C GLY A 81 13.44 20.31 2.50
N ALA A 82 12.67 19.22 2.51
CA ALA A 82 11.30 19.21 3.01
C ALA A 82 10.79 17.78 3.24
N ALA A 83 9.73 17.66 4.04
CA ALA A 83 8.89 16.47 4.10
C ALA A 83 7.57 16.72 3.34
N LEU A 84 7.06 15.71 2.66
CA LEU A 84 5.70 15.70 2.13
C LEU A 84 4.82 14.85 3.04
N HIS A 85 3.76 15.45 3.57
CA HIS A 85 2.73 14.75 4.31
C HIS A 85 1.55 14.51 3.38
N VAL A 86 1.19 13.24 3.21
CA VAL A 86 0.03 12.81 2.44
C VAL A 86 -1.02 12.26 3.39
N GLU A 87 -2.19 12.89 3.40
CA GLU A 87 -3.34 12.40 4.16
C GLU A 87 -3.98 11.21 3.44
N MET A 88 -3.93 10.05 4.08
CA MET A 88 -4.47 8.78 3.60
C MET A 88 -3.96 8.44 2.18
N ILE A 89 -2.80 7.78 2.08
CA ILE A 89 -2.12 7.49 0.81
C ILE A 89 -3.00 6.77 -0.23
N SER A 90 -4.03 6.06 0.20
CA SER A 90 -4.99 5.38 -0.69
C SER A 90 -5.93 6.34 -1.43
N THR A 91 -6.18 7.54 -0.88
CA THR A 91 -7.09 8.54 -1.46
C THR A 91 -6.40 9.86 -1.77
N CYS A 92 -5.26 10.14 -1.14
CA CYS A 92 -4.43 11.32 -1.37
C CYS A 92 -5.23 12.64 -1.31
N ASN A 93 -6.08 12.80 -0.28
CA ASN A 93 -7.00 13.94 -0.22
C ASN A 93 -6.28 15.26 0.07
N ARG A 94 -5.17 15.22 0.80
CA ARG A 94 -4.34 16.38 1.08
C ARG A 94 -2.86 16.03 0.97
N ILE A 95 -2.10 16.92 0.34
CA ILE A 95 -0.64 16.87 0.30
C ILE A 95 -0.10 18.18 0.86
N THR A 96 0.69 18.11 1.91
CA THR A 96 1.30 19.27 2.55
C THR A 96 2.82 19.14 2.48
N ARG A 97 3.49 20.13 1.88
CA ARG A 97 4.96 20.25 1.94
C ARG A 97 5.36 21.02 3.20
N ILE A 98 6.28 20.46 3.97
CA ILE A 98 6.81 21.05 5.19
C ILE A 98 8.31 21.29 4.99
N ASN A 99 8.70 22.55 4.80
CA ASN A 99 10.11 22.92 4.59
C ASN A 99 10.90 22.79 5.90
N ARG A 100 12.24 22.74 5.79
CA ARG A 100 13.13 22.94 6.96
C ARG A 100 12.79 24.26 7.65
N GLY A 101 12.45 24.20 8.94
CA GLY A 101 11.95 25.35 9.70
C GLY A 101 10.43 25.36 9.92
N GLY A 102 9.69 24.38 9.39
CA GLY A 102 8.28 24.14 9.72
C GLY A 102 7.28 24.93 8.89
N GLN A 103 7.72 25.73 7.91
CA GLN A 103 6.81 26.41 6.99
C GLN A 103 6.08 25.39 6.12
N THR A 104 4.76 25.46 6.11
CA THR A 104 3.89 24.55 5.37
C THR A 104 3.37 25.18 4.08
N GLN A 105 3.26 24.38 3.02
CA GLN A 105 2.59 24.73 1.77
C GLN A 105 1.62 23.62 1.39
N ASP A 106 0.35 23.96 1.13
CA ASP A 106 -0.62 23.02 0.57
C ASP A 106 -0.35 22.82 -0.93
N LEU A 107 -0.20 21.55 -1.33
CA LEU A 107 0.03 21.12 -2.72
C LEU A 107 -1.16 20.31 -3.28
N SER A 108 -2.28 20.29 -2.55
CA SER A 108 -3.44 19.49 -2.90
C SER A 108 -4.10 20.01 -4.16
N ILE A 109 -4.63 19.08 -4.95
CA ILE A 109 -5.46 19.37 -6.12
C ILE A 109 -6.88 18.85 -5.87
N GLU A 110 -7.84 19.45 -6.56
CA GLU A 110 -9.22 18.99 -6.51
C GLU A 110 -9.32 17.53 -7.01
N GLN A 111 -9.91 16.67 -6.18
CA GLN A 111 -10.16 15.28 -6.51
C GLN A 111 -11.61 15.11 -6.98
N HIS A 112 -11.83 14.20 -7.91
CA HIS A 112 -13.19 13.84 -8.30
C HIS A 112 -13.96 13.22 -7.11
N ALA A 113 -15.24 13.58 -6.95
CA ALA A 113 -16.05 13.15 -5.80
C ALA A 113 -16.18 11.61 -5.68
N ASN A 114 -16.23 10.92 -6.83
CA ASN A 114 -16.11 9.47 -6.87
C ASN A 114 -14.63 9.04 -6.93
N ARG A 115 -14.15 8.38 -5.88
CA ARG A 115 -12.76 7.89 -5.74
C ARG A 115 -12.34 6.88 -6.81
N MET A 116 -13.30 6.16 -7.39
CA MET A 116 -13.04 5.15 -8.43
C MET A 116 -13.06 5.74 -9.84
N PHE A 117 -13.28 7.06 -9.98
CA PHE A 117 -13.46 7.68 -11.30
C PHE A 117 -12.25 7.49 -12.22
N TYR A 118 -11.04 7.77 -11.72
CA TYR A 118 -9.83 7.73 -12.54
C TYR A 118 -9.46 6.30 -12.95
N GLU A 119 -9.63 5.31 -12.07
CA GLU A 119 -9.39 3.91 -12.42
C GLU A 119 -10.43 3.40 -13.44
N ALA A 120 -11.71 3.74 -13.26
CA ALA A 120 -12.77 3.37 -14.19
C ALA A 120 -12.55 3.98 -15.58
N GLN A 121 -12.14 5.25 -15.64
CA GLN A 121 -11.78 5.92 -16.88
C GLN A 121 -10.59 5.23 -17.56
N LYS A 122 -9.52 4.94 -16.82
CA LYS A 122 -8.33 4.25 -17.34
C LYS A 122 -8.65 2.84 -17.87
N PHE A 123 -9.59 2.12 -17.26
CA PHE A 123 -10.08 0.83 -17.79
C PHE A 123 -10.90 1.01 -19.07
N ALA A 124 -11.84 1.97 -19.09
CA ALA A 124 -12.64 2.26 -20.27
C ALA A 124 -11.77 2.62 -21.49
N ASP A 125 -10.75 3.48 -21.28
CA ASP A 125 -9.82 3.89 -22.33
C ASP A 125 -9.03 2.71 -22.90
N GLN A 126 -8.55 1.79 -22.06
CA GLN A 126 -7.82 0.59 -22.51
C GLN A 126 -8.72 -0.37 -23.31
N ILE A 127 -9.97 -0.57 -22.86
CA ILE A 127 -10.94 -1.41 -23.57
C ILE A 127 -11.27 -0.82 -24.94
N GLN A 128 -11.55 0.48 -25.00
CA GLN A 128 -11.90 1.18 -26.24
C GLN A 128 -10.75 1.12 -27.25
N ASN A 129 -9.51 1.29 -26.78
CA ASN A 129 -8.32 1.27 -27.63
C ASN A 129 -7.77 -0.14 -27.87
N LYS A 130 -8.31 -1.17 -27.22
CA LYS A 130 -7.81 -2.55 -27.25
C LYS A 130 -6.33 -2.66 -26.89
N THR A 131 -5.91 -1.87 -25.92
CA THR A 131 -4.53 -1.85 -25.42
C THR A 131 -4.47 -2.33 -23.98
N ILE A 132 -3.30 -2.81 -23.56
CA ILE A 132 -2.99 -3.13 -22.18
C ILE A 132 -1.78 -2.29 -21.77
N ASP A 133 -1.90 -1.63 -20.64
CA ASP A 133 -0.79 -0.90 -20.03
C ASP A 133 0.17 -1.90 -19.37
N GLU A 134 1.27 -2.20 -20.06
CA GLU A 134 2.31 -3.12 -19.60
C GLU A 134 2.92 -2.70 -18.26
N ARG A 135 2.94 -1.39 -17.93
CA ARG A 135 3.43 -0.91 -16.64
C ARG A 135 2.48 -1.31 -15.51
N CYS A 136 1.17 -1.18 -15.71
CA CYS A 136 0.17 -1.63 -14.74
C CYS A 136 0.24 -3.14 -14.51
N LYS A 137 0.48 -3.93 -15.57
CA LYS A 137 0.67 -5.39 -15.45
C LYS A 137 1.91 -5.73 -14.64
N LEU A 138 3.05 -5.11 -14.94
CA LEU A 138 4.29 -5.34 -14.21
C LEU A 138 4.15 -4.94 -12.73
N ARG A 139 3.58 -3.76 -12.45
CA ARG A 139 3.30 -3.33 -11.08
C ARG A 139 2.42 -4.34 -10.33
N SER A 140 1.35 -4.83 -10.97
CA SER A 140 0.46 -5.81 -10.36
C SER A 140 1.19 -7.10 -10.00
N LEU A 141 2.06 -7.58 -10.89
CA LEU A 141 2.91 -8.75 -10.63
C LEU A 141 3.90 -8.51 -9.48
N THR A 142 4.58 -7.35 -9.45
CA THR A 142 5.52 -7.00 -8.38
C THR A 142 4.82 -6.93 -7.03
N VAL A 143 3.69 -6.22 -6.94
CA VAL A 143 2.90 -6.14 -5.70
C VAL A 143 2.45 -7.54 -5.25
N SER A 144 1.97 -8.38 -6.17
CA SER A 144 1.57 -9.75 -5.85
C SER A 144 2.73 -10.59 -5.31
N LYS A 145 3.92 -10.51 -5.91
CA LYS A 145 5.11 -11.22 -5.42
C LYS A 145 5.50 -10.77 -4.01
N LEU A 146 5.48 -9.46 -3.76
CA LEU A 146 5.84 -8.89 -2.47
C LEU A 146 4.82 -9.26 -1.38
N LEU A 147 3.51 -9.25 -1.68
CA LEU A 147 2.49 -9.73 -0.74
C LEU A 147 2.70 -11.19 -0.37
N THR A 148 3.01 -12.05 -1.34
CA THR A 148 3.35 -13.45 -1.10
C THR A 148 4.58 -13.59 -0.22
N GLU A 149 5.64 -12.83 -0.47
CA GLU A 149 6.85 -12.85 0.34
C GLU A 149 6.61 -12.34 1.77
N ILE A 150 5.85 -11.25 1.94
CA ILE A 150 5.46 -10.72 3.26
C ILE A 150 4.67 -11.76 4.05
N ARG A 151 3.69 -12.41 3.42
CA ARG A 151 2.91 -13.50 4.03
C ARG A 151 3.79 -14.67 4.45
N ARG A 152 4.72 -15.08 3.57
CA ARG A 152 5.71 -16.12 3.87
C ARG A 152 6.56 -15.79 5.11
N GLN A 153 7.02 -14.54 5.24
CA GLN A 153 7.80 -14.10 6.41
C GLN A 153 6.96 -14.02 7.69
N THR A 154 5.69 -13.63 7.59
CA THR A 154 4.79 -13.44 8.74
C THR A 154 4.05 -14.71 9.17
N GLY A 155 4.16 -15.80 8.39
CA GLY A 155 3.49 -17.07 8.67
C GLY A 155 2.00 -17.10 8.31
N VAL A 156 1.50 -16.10 7.58
CA VAL A 156 0.12 -16.09 7.09
C VAL A 156 0.03 -17.05 5.89
N ILE A 157 -0.76 -18.11 6.02
CA ILE A 157 -0.97 -19.13 4.99
C ILE A 157 -2.46 -19.19 4.68
N PHE A 158 -2.81 -19.17 3.39
CA PHE A 158 -4.18 -19.35 2.90
C PHE A 158 -4.37 -20.77 2.36
N PRO A 159 -5.60 -21.30 2.36
CA PRO A 159 -5.88 -22.65 1.86
C PRO A 159 -5.35 -22.90 0.44
N THR A 160 -5.37 -21.89 -0.41
CA THR A 160 -4.93 -21.96 -1.81
C THR A 160 -3.42 -22.05 -2.00
N ASP A 161 -2.60 -21.77 -0.98
CA ASP A 161 -1.14 -21.89 -1.09
C ASP A 161 -0.65 -23.35 -1.14
N ASN A 162 -1.51 -24.28 -0.73
CA ASN A 162 -1.23 -25.72 -0.68
C ASN A 162 -1.98 -26.52 -1.77
N LEU A 163 -2.56 -25.82 -2.76
CA LEU A 163 -3.24 -26.45 -3.91
C LEU A 163 -2.28 -26.73 -5.06
#